data_AF-A0AAV0Z5T2-F1
#
_entry.id   AF-A0AAV0Z5T2-F1
#
_cell.length_a   1.000
_cell.length_b   1.000
_cell.length_c   1.000
_cell.angle_alpha   90.00
_cell.angle_beta   90.00
_cell.angle_gamma   90.00
#
_symmetry.space_group_name_H-M   'P 1'
#
loop_
_entity.id
_entity.type
_entity.pdbx_description
1 polymer ?
#
loop_
_entity_poly.entity_id
_entity_poly.type
_entity_poly.pdbx_seq_one_letter_code
_entity_poly.pdbx_strand_id
1 'polypeptide(L)'
;MGNLLSKIKQMNSRATSESETLYCVYVAIGQKRSTVAQLVQILSEANALEYSILVAATASDPAPLQFLAPYSGCAMGEYFRDNGMHALIIYDDLSKQAVAYRQMSLLLRRPPGREAFPGDVFYLHSRLLERAAKRSDQTGAGSLTALPVIDVAKSSYDSEFPS
;
A
#
# COMPACT_ATOMS: atom_id res chain seq x y z
N MET A 1 -2.77 -14.94 0.19
CA MET A 1 -2.70 -14.37 -1.18
C MET A 1 -3.50 -15.18 -2.21
N GLY A 2 -3.31 -16.51 -2.32
CA GLY A 2 -3.99 -17.33 -3.35
C GLY A 2 -5.53 -17.20 -3.41
N ASN A 3 -6.21 -17.22 -2.26
CA ASN A 3 -7.68 -17.05 -2.21
C ASN A 3 -8.18 -15.64 -2.56
N LEU A 4 -7.33 -14.62 -2.43
CA LEU A 4 -7.69 -13.25 -2.80
C LEU A 4 -7.60 -13.08 -4.32
N LEU A 5 -6.50 -13.55 -4.91
CA LEU A 5 -6.28 -13.49 -6.35
C LEU A 5 -7.34 -14.27 -7.14
N SER A 6 -7.74 -15.44 -6.65
CA SER A 6 -8.81 -16.23 -7.30
C SER A 6 -10.17 -15.51 -7.27
N LYS A 7 -10.51 -14.85 -6.17
CA LYS A 7 -11.74 -14.06 -6.05
C LYS A 7 -11.74 -12.83 -6.96
N ILE A 8 -10.63 -12.09 -7.00
CA ILE A 8 -10.49 -10.92 -7.87
C ILE A 8 -10.59 -11.33 -9.34
N LYS A 9 -9.94 -12.44 -9.72
CA LYS A 9 -10.05 -12.99 -11.07
C LYS A 9 -11.49 -13.36 -11.43
N GLN A 10 -12.23 -13.99 -10.50
CA GLN A 10 -13.64 -14.33 -10.71
C GLN A 10 -14.55 -13.09 -10.81
N MET A 11 -14.23 -12.01 -10.08
CA MET A 11 -14.94 -10.74 -10.21
C MET A 11 -14.66 -10.10 -11.57
N ASN A 12 -13.38 -9.97 -11.94
CA ASN A 12 -12.97 -9.33 -13.18
C ASN A 12 -13.42 -10.14 -14.42
N SER A 13 -13.56 -11.47 -14.33
CA SER A 13 -14.09 -12.28 -15.45
C SER A 13 -15.56 -12.00 -15.78
N ARG A 14 -16.28 -11.32 -14.88
CA ARG A 14 -17.68 -10.90 -15.07
C ARG A 14 -17.80 -9.43 -15.48
N ALA A 15 -16.70 -8.68 -15.42
CA ALA A 15 -16.70 -7.27 -15.79
C ALA A 15 -16.88 -7.13 -17.30
N THR A 16 -17.79 -6.23 -17.68
CA THR A 16 -18.07 -5.91 -19.09
C THR A 16 -17.54 -4.54 -19.49
N SER A 17 -17.05 -3.77 -18.52
CA SER A 17 -16.49 -2.43 -18.67
C SER A 17 -15.35 -2.19 -17.67
N GLU A 18 -14.52 -1.17 -17.93
CA GLU A 18 -13.43 -0.79 -17.03
C GLU A 18 -13.92 -0.36 -15.64
N SER A 19 -15.10 0.26 -15.56
CA SER A 19 -15.72 0.64 -14.27
C SER A 19 -16.12 -0.56 -13.40
N GLU A 20 -16.32 -1.74 -13.99
CA GLU A 20 -16.62 -2.97 -13.25
C GLU A 20 -15.35 -3.79 -12.91
N THR A 21 -14.20 -3.40 -13.47
CA THR A 21 -12.93 -4.08 -13.23
C THR A 21 -12.30 -3.58 -11.94
N LEU A 22 -11.85 -4.51 -11.09
CA LEU A 22 -11.08 -4.18 -9.89
C LEU A 22 -9.58 -4.19 -10.21
N TYR A 23 -9.00 -3.00 -10.21
CA TYR A 23 -7.55 -2.80 -10.37
C TYR A 23 -6.83 -2.96 -9.03
N CYS A 24 -5.65 -3.55 -9.04
CA CYS A 24 -4.87 -3.83 -7.84
C CYS A 24 -3.56 -3.03 -7.86
N VAL A 25 -3.19 -2.44 -6.73
CA VAL A 25 -1.89 -1.81 -6.53
C VAL A 25 -1.24 -2.48 -5.32
N TYR A 26 -0.10 -3.13 -5.53
CA TYR A 26 0.65 -3.73 -4.42
C TYR A 26 1.93 -2.92 -4.19
N VAL A 27 2.08 -2.39 -2.98
CA VAL A 27 3.24 -1.59 -2.57
C VAL A 27 4.12 -2.43 -1.66
N ALA A 28 5.24 -2.91 -2.17
CA ALA A 28 6.26 -3.62 -1.41
C ALA A 28 7.26 -2.61 -0.79
N ILE A 29 7.27 -2.51 0.53
CA ILE A 29 8.03 -1.53 1.30
C ILE A 29 9.04 -2.29 2.17
N GLY A 30 10.34 -2.06 1.93
CA GLY A 30 11.41 -2.71 2.68
C GLY A 30 11.42 -4.25 2.56
N GLN A 31 10.74 -4.81 1.55
CA GLN A 31 10.70 -6.25 1.33
C GLN A 31 12.00 -6.75 0.67
N LYS A 32 12.34 -8.02 0.88
CA LYS A 32 13.47 -8.64 0.18
C LYS A 32 13.18 -8.69 -1.31
N ARG A 33 14.19 -8.41 -2.14
CA ARG A 33 14.06 -8.47 -3.61
C ARG A 33 13.56 -9.84 -4.10
N SER A 34 14.00 -10.93 -3.46
CA SER A 34 13.52 -12.28 -3.78
C SER A 34 12.02 -12.47 -3.52
N THR A 35 11.49 -11.88 -2.46
CA THR A 35 10.06 -11.93 -2.12
C THR A 35 9.23 -11.16 -3.16
N VAL A 36 9.72 -9.99 -3.60
CA VAL A 36 9.09 -9.22 -4.67
C VAL A 36 9.09 -9.99 -5.98
N ALA A 37 10.21 -10.64 -6.34
CA ALA A 37 10.30 -11.46 -7.55
C ALA A 37 9.33 -12.65 -7.52
N GLN A 38 9.21 -13.33 -6.38
CA GLN A 38 8.22 -14.40 -6.18
C GLN A 38 6.79 -13.89 -6.34
N LEU A 39 6.48 -12.69 -5.84
CA LEU A 39 5.17 -12.08 -6.01
C LEU A 39 4.85 -11.79 -7.48
N VAL A 40 5.80 -11.22 -8.23
CA VAL A 40 5.65 -11.00 -9.68
C VAL A 40 5.34 -12.30 -10.39
N GLN A 41 6.06 -13.38 -10.05
CA GLN A 41 5.83 -14.70 -10.62
C GLN A 41 4.43 -15.23 -10.30
N ILE A 42 3.98 -15.15 -9.03
CA ILE A 42 2.63 -15.57 -8.62
C ILE A 42 1.54 -14.78 -9.37
N LEU A 43 1.73 -13.46 -9.52
CA LEU A 43 0.79 -12.63 -10.27
C LEU A 43 0.78 -12.99 -11.76
N SER A 44 1.94 -13.30 -12.34
CA SER A 44 2.06 -13.76 -13.72
C SER A 44 1.34 -15.09 -13.94
N GLU A 45 1.60 -16.09 -13.09
CA GLU A 45 0.98 -17.41 -13.16
C GLU A 45 -0.54 -17.36 -12.97
N ALA A 46 -1.03 -16.38 -12.20
CA ALA A 46 -2.46 -16.14 -12.00
C ALA A 46 -3.14 -15.39 -13.16
N ASN A 47 -2.38 -14.86 -14.14
CA ASN A 47 -2.82 -13.85 -15.12
C ASN A 47 -3.40 -12.60 -14.44
N ALA A 48 -2.79 -12.16 -13.34
CA ALA A 48 -3.23 -11.01 -12.56
C ALA A 48 -2.49 -9.71 -12.92
N LEU A 49 -1.41 -9.79 -13.70
CA LEU A 49 -0.59 -8.63 -14.07
C LEU A 49 -1.35 -7.60 -14.93
N GLU A 50 -2.35 -8.03 -15.70
CA GLU A 50 -3.13 -7.16 -16.59
C GLU A 50 -3.92 -6.07 -15.83
N TYR A 51 -4.30 -6.36 -14.59
CA TYR A 51 -5.03 -5.44 -13.72
C TYR A 51 -4.26 -5.09 -12.45
N SER A 52 -2.95 -5.37 -12.40
CA SER A 52 -2.13 -5.14 -11.20
C SER A 52 -0.94 -4.23 -11.47
N ILE A 53 -0.72 -3.26 -10.59
CA ILE A 53 0.47 -2.42 -10.53
C ILE A 53 1.30 -2.85 -9.33
N LEU A 54 2.60 -3.07 -9.53
CA LEU A 54 3.54 -3.36 -8.46
C LEU A 54 4.48 -2.18 -8.25
N VAL A 55 4.43 -1.58 -7.06
CA VAL A 55 5.37 -0.55 -6.61
C VAL A 55 6.34 -1.20 -5.64
N ALA A 56 7.63 -1.20 -5.98
CA ALA A 56 8.65 -1.86 -5.16
C ALA A 56 9.71 -0.86 -4.69
N ALA A 57 9.80 -0.66 -3.37
CA ALA A 57 10.95 -0.08 -2.70
C ALA A 57 11.48 -1.12 -1.70
N THR A 58 12.48 -1.88 -2.14
CA THR A 58 13.03 -3.05 -1.45
C THR A 58 13.91 -2.68 -0.26
N ALA A 59 14.27 -3.66 0.58
CA ALA A 59 15.16 -3.48 1.72
C ALA A 59 16.55 -2.90 1.36
N SER A 60 17.00 -3.08 0.11
CA SER A 60 18.27 -2.52 -0.39
C SER A 60 18.16 -1.07 -0.86
N ASP A 61 16.94 -0.56 -1.01
CA ASP A 61 16.71 0.81 -1.49
C ASP A 61 16.82 1.81 -0.33
N PRO A 62 17.23 3.06 -0.60
CA PRO A 62 17.41 4.07 0.43
C PRO A 62 16.07 4.44 1.12
N ALA A 63 16.14 4.83 2.39
CA ALA A 63 14.97 5.14 3.22
C ALA A 63 13.96 6.13 2.56
N PRO A 64 14.38 7.19 1.84
CA PRO A 64 13.44 8.06 1.14
C PRO A 64 12.56 7.36 0.10
N LEU A 65 13.06 6.34 -0.60
CA LEU A 65 12.24 5.57 -1.56
C LEU A 65 11.23 4.69 -0.83
N GLN A 66 11.64 4.03 0.25
CA GLN A 66 10.73 3.22 1.08
C GLN A 66 9.64 4.09 1.72
N PHE A 67 9.99 5.30 2.15
CA PHE A 67 9.05 6.29 2.67
C PHE A 67 8.03 6.74 1.62
N LEU A 68 8.48 6.99 0.38
CA LEU A 68 7.65 7.58 -0.68
C LEU A 68 6.81 6.55 -1.46
N ALA A 69 7.21 5.27 -1.46
CA ALA A 69 6.54 4.22 -2.22
C ALA A 69 5.03 4.12 -1.94
N PRO A 70 4.53 4.21 -0.68
CA PRO A 70 3.11 4.17 -0.40
C PRO A 70 2.34 5.35 -0.99
N TYR A 71 2.92 6.54 -0.97
CA TYR A 71 2.31 7.72 -1.62
C TYR A 71 2.24 7.58 -3.12
N SER A 72 3.27 6.99 -3.72
CA SER A 72 3.34 6.74 -5.17
C SER A 72 2.30 5.71 -5.60
N GLY A 73 2.19 4.58 -4.87
CA GLY A 73 1.14 3.59 -5.11
C GLY A 73 -0.26 4.15 -4.88
N CYS A 74 -0.45 4.96 -3.84
CA CYS A 74 -1.72 5.61 -3.57
C CYS A 74 -2.14 6.52 -4.74
N ALA A 75 -1.22 7.36 -5.25
CA ALA A 75 -1.51 8.20 -6.42
C ALA A 75 -1.88 7.38 -7.67
N MET A 76 -1.21 6.24 -7.91
CA MET A 76 -1.59 5.32 -8.98
C MET A 76 -3.00 4.72 -8.77
N GLY A 77 -3.37 4.39 -7.53
CA GLY A 77 -4.71 3.93 -7.17
C GLY A 77 -5.78 5.01 -7.31
N GLU A 78 -5.45 6.26 -6.99
CA GLU A 78 -6.36 7.41 -7.12
C GLU A 78 -6.72 7.70 -8.57
N TYR A 79 -5.83 7.42 -9.53
CA TYR A 79 -6.17 7.50 -10.95
C TYR A 79 -7.43 6.68 -11.27
N PHE A 80 -7.51 5.44 -10.77
CA PHE A 80 -8.70 4.60 -11.00
C PHE A 80 -9.92 5.16 -10.27
N ARG A 81 -9.78 5.54 -9.00
CA ARG A 81 -10.86 6.13 -8.19
C ARG A 81 -11.47 7.37 -8.85
N ASP A 82 -10.62 8.28 -9.32
CA ASP A 82 -11.04 9.60 -9.81
C ASP A 82 -11.58 9.55 -11.24
N ASN A 83 -11.38 8.43 -11.96
CA ASN A 83 -11.96 8.15 -13.27
C ASN A 83 -13.14 7.17 -13.20
N GLY A 84 -13.78 7.05 -12.03
CA GLY A 84 -15.00 6.24 -11.85
C GLY A 84 -14.80 4.73 -11.84
N MET A 85 -13.55 4.27 -11.68
CA MET A 85 -13.19 2.87 -11.56
C MET A 85 -12.96 2.48 -10.09
N HIS A 86 -12.72 1.18 -9.87
CA HIS A 86 -12.48 0.62 -8.53
C HIS A 86 -11.07 0.07 -8.42
N ALA A 87 -10.36 0.48 -7.37
CA ALA A 87 -9.02 0.00 -7.07
C ALA A 87 -8.90 -0.54 -5.64
N LEU A 88 -8.04 -1.55 -5.50
CA LEU A 88 -7.57 -2.12 -4.25
C LEU A 88 -6.08 -1.80 -4.09
N ILE A 89 -5.68 -1.15 -3.02
CA ILE A 89 -4.26 -0.92 -2.69
C ILE A 89 -3.84 -1.71 -1.46
N ILE A 90 -2.70 -2.40 -1.56
CA ILE A 90 -2.09 -3.17 -0.48
C ILE A 90 -0.76 -2.52 -0.12
N TYR A 91 -0.54 -2.24 1.16
CA TYR A 91 0.73 -1.70 1.66
C TYR A 91 1.44 -2.76 2.49
N ASP A 92 2.59 -3.28 2.01
CA ASP A 92 3.32 -4.41 2.63
C ASP A 92 4.80 -4.04 2.88
N ASP A 93 5.16 -3.44 4.02
CA ASP A 93 4.25 -3.09 5.13
C ASP A 93 4.50 -1.66 5.64
N LEU A 94 3.49 -1.08 6.29
CA LEU A 94 3.57 0.29 6.80
C LEU A 94 4.47 0.40 8.04
N SER A 95 4.72 -0.69 8.77
CA SER A 95 5.71 -0.72 9.85
C SER A 95 7.10 -0.37 9.31
N LYS A 96 7.49 -0.94 8.17
CA LYS A 96 8.76 -0.65 7.47
C LYS A 96 8.78 0.77 6.89
N GLN A 97 7.65 1.28 6.38
CA GLN A 97 7.56 2.69 5.96
C GLN A 97 7.89 3.63 7.12
N ALA A 98 7.34 3.37 8.30
CA ALA A 98 7.55 4.23 9.44
C ALA A 98 8.98 4.14 10.00
N VAL A 99 9.60 2.95 9.96
CA VAL A 99 11.04 2.82 10.27
C VAL A 99 11.89 3.66 9.31
N ALA A 100 11.55 3.68 8.01
CA ALA A 100 12.22 4.54 7.04
C ALA A 100 12.00 6.04 7.35
N TYR A 101 10.77 6.43 7.72
CA TYR A 101 10.49 7.81 8.14
C TYR A 101 11.24 8.23 9.41
N ARG A 102 11.35 7.32 10.37
CA ARG A 102 12.15 7.51 11.59
C ARG A 102 13.61 7.75 11.25
N GLN A 103 14.19 6.91 10.40
CA GLN A 103 15.58 7.07 9.96
C GLN A 103 15.81 8.46 9.32
N MET A 104 14.91 8.88 8.43
CA MET A 104 14.99 10.21 7.81
C MET A 104 14.89 11.33 8.84
N SER A 105 13.94 11.23 9.77
CA SER A 105 13.69 12.25 10.80
C SER A 105 14.89 12.42 11.75
N LEU A 106 15.52 11.32 12.15
CA LEU A 106 16.72 11.34 13.00
C LEU A 106 17.92 11.97 12.28
N LEU A 107 18.12 11.66 10.99
CA LEU A 107 19.18 12.28 10.18
C LEU A 107 18.96 13.80 10.03
N LEU A 108 17.71 14.24 9.99
CA LEU A 108 17.32 15.65 9.96
C LEU A 108 17.29 16.30 11.35
N ARG A 109 17.72 15.60 12.41
CA ARG A 109 17.74 16.07 13.80
C ARG A 109 16.37 16.55 14.31
N ARG A 110 15.28 15.96 13.81
CA ARG A 110 13.94 16.18 14.38
C ARG A 110 13.88 15.55 15.78
N PRO A 111 13.26 16.21 16.76
CA PRO A 111 13.12 15.65 18.11
C PRO A 111 12.38 14.29 18.07
N PRO A 112 12.97 13.22 18.63
CA PRO A 112 12.29 11.93 18.72
C PRO A 112 11.28 11.91 19.88
N GLY A 113 10.17 11.21 19.67
CA GLY A 113 9.19 10.84 20.68
C GLY A 113 9.40 9.41 21.18
N ARG A 114 8.29 8.70 21.44
CA ARG A 114 8.31 7.29 21.89
C ARG A 114 8.93 6.39 20.81
N GLU A 115 9.69 5.38 21.24
CA GLU A 115 10.40 4.43 20.37
C GLU A 115 11.28 5.08 19.27
N ALA A 116 11.73 6.32 19.53
CA ALA A 116 12.47 7.19 18.64
C ALA A 116 11.73 7.63 17.36
N PHE A 117 10.42 7.40 17.25
CA PHE A 117 9.62 7.91 16.12
C PHE A 117 9.40 9.42 16.24
N PRO A 118 9.28 10.14 15.12
CA PRO A 118 8.87 11.53 15.15
C PRO A 118 7.40 11.65 15.59
N GLY A 119 7.05 12.74 16.28
CA GLY A 119 5.70 12.91 16.85
C GLY A 119 4.56 13.00 15.82
N ASP A 120 4.87 13.13 14.53
CA ASP A 120 3.92 13.14 13.41
C ASP A 120 3.80 11.80 12.67
N VAL A 121 4.29 10.71 13.26
CA VAL A 121 4.23 9.36 12.65
C VAL A 121 2.80 8.85 12.48
N PHE A 122 1.89 9.19 13.40
CA PHE A 122 0.46 8.89 13.24
C PHE A 122 -0.10 9.63 12.01
N TYR A 123 0.18 10.94 11.92
CA TYR A 123 -0.26 11.78 10.80
C TYR A 123 0.25 11.26 9.44
N LEU A 124 1.43 10.62 9.41
CA LEU A 124 1.98 9.98 8.21
C LEU A 124 1.03 8.92 7.63
N HIS A 125 0.52 8.02 8.46
CA HIS A 125 -0.35 6.94 8.03
C HIS A 125 -1.80 7.40 7.89
N SER A 126 -2.30 8.27 8.78
CA SER A 126 -3.65 8.82 8.67
C SER A 126 -3.84 9.53 7.33
N ARG A 127 -2.95 10.46 6.96
CA ARG A 127 -3.10 11.19 5.69
C ARG A 127 -2.98 10.30 4.45
N LEU A 128 -2.28 9.17 4.56
CA LEU A 128 -2.14 8.20 3.48
C LEU A 128 -3.43 7.38 3.34
N LEU A 129 -3.95 6.86 4.46
CA LEU A 129 -5.11 5.96 4.47
C LEU A 129 -6.43 6.70 4.22
N GLU A 130 -6.56 7.95 4.68
CA GLU A 130 -7.75 8.79 4.42
C GLU A 130 -7.95 9.10 2.92
N ARG A 131 -6.93 8.89 2.07
CA ARG A 131 -7.08 8.98 0.60
C ARG A 131 -7.82 7.77 0.02
N ALA A 132 -7.86 6.65 0.73
CA ALA A 132 -8.63 5.48 0.32
C ALA A 132 -10.11 5.68 0.69
N ALA A 133 -10.91 6.12 -0.28
CA ALA A 133 -12.32 6.42 -0.08
C ALA A 133 -13.16 6.02 -1.30
N LYS A 134 -14.47 5.86 -1.09
CA LYS A 134 -15.48 5.82 -2.15
C LYS A 134 -16.00 7.23 -2.42
N ARG A 135 -15.94 7.63 -3.69
CA ARG A 135 -16.45 8.91 -4.17
C ARG A 135 -17.98 8.87 -4.28
N SER A 136 -18.60 10.03 -4.23
CA SER A 136 -20.05 10.17 -4.41
C SER A 136 -20.44 9.95 -5.88
N ASP A 137 -21.72 9.68 -6.13
CA ASP A 137 -22.23 9.53 -7.50
C ASP A 137 -22.00 10.79 -8.35
N GLN A 138 -22.04 11.97 -7.75
CA GLN A 138 -21.74 13.26 -8.39
C GLN A 138 -20.27 13.41 -8.81
N THR A 139 -19.37 12.60 -8.25
CA THR A 139 -17.92 12.66 -8.50
C THR A 139 -17.40 11.38 -9.17
N GLY A 140 -18.27 10.64 -9.85
CA GLY A 140 -17.91 9.46 -10.65
C GLY A 140 -18.03 8.13 -9.92
N ALA A 141 -18.41 8.10 -8.64
CA ALA A 141 -18.65 6.90 -7.82
C ALA A 141 -17.48 5.90 -7.67
N GLY A 142 -16.29 6.20 -8.20
CA GLY A 142 -15.11 5.34 -8.11
C GLY A 142 -14.62 5.17 -6.66
N SER A 143 -13.80 4.16 -6.42
CA SER A 143 -13.34 3.85 -5.06
C SER A 143 -11.90 3.37 -5.01
N LEU A 144 -11.20 3.75 -3.95
CA LEU A 144 -9.92 3.18 -3.56
C LEU A 144 -10.08 2.50 -2.20
N THR A 145 -9.91 1.19 -2.14
CA THR A 145 -9.94 0.41 -0.90
C THR A 145 -8.52 0.09 -0.46
N ALA A 146 -8.15 0.42 0.77
CA ALA A 146 -6.81 0.14 1.31
C ALA A 146 -6.79 -1.09 2.22
N LEU A 147 -5.77 -1.94 2.05
CA LEU A 147 -5.43 -3.04 2.94
C LEU A 147 -4.01 -2.80 3.51
N PRO A 148 -3.89 -2.10 4.64
CA PRO A 148 -2.61 -1.91 5.30
C PRO A 148 -2.15 -3.20 5.98
N VAL A 149 -0.90 -3.60 5.72
CA VAL A 149 -0.21 -4.62 6.51
C VAL A 149 0.63 -3.91 7.57
N ILE A 150 0.52 -4.37 8.81
CA ILE A 150 1.31 -3.93 9.95
C ILE A 150 1.98 -5.17 10.51
N ASP A 151 3.30 -5.19 10.52
CA ASP A 151 4.06 -6.21 11.23
C ASP A 151 4.16 -5.80 12.70
N VAL A 152 3.66 -6.65 13.59
CA VAL A 152 3.63 -6.42 15.04
C VAL A 152 4.75 -7.23 15.67
N ALA A 153 5.67 -6.55 16.36
CA ALA A 153 6.69 -7.25 17.14
C ALA A 153 6.00 -8.12 18.21
N LYS A 154 6.41 -9.40 18.30
CA LYS A 154 5.84 -10.45 19.17
C LYS A 154 5.72 -10.09 20.66
N SER A 155 6.28 -8.97 21.12
CA SER A 155 6.39 -8.60 22.54
C SER A 155 5.35 -7.61 23.06
N SER A 156 4.53 -6.94 22.23
CA SER A 156 3.57 -5.95 22.78
C SER A 156 2.55 -5.42 21.76
N TYR A 157 1.26 -5.63 22.04
CA TYR A 157 0.14 -4.94 21.37
C TYR A 157 0.05 -3.45 21.72
N ASP A 158 0.78 -3.00 22.74
CA ASP A 158 0.86 -1.59 23.19
C ASP A 158 1.96 -0.77 22.46
N SER A 159 2.42 -1.25 21.29
CA SER A 159 3.33 -0.48 20.44
C SER A 159 2.57 0.65 19.74
N GLU A 160 3.26 1.75 19.47
CA GLU A 160 2.68 2.98 18.89
C GLU A 160 2.12 2.80 17.47
N PHE A 161 2.37 1.65 16.83
CA PHE A 161 1.90 1.32 15.47
C PHE A 161 0.55 0.61 15.39
N PRO A 162 0.27 -0.39 16.24
CA PRO A 162 -1.06 -1.02 16.28
C PRO A 162 -2.13 -0.23 17.06
N SER A 163 -1.79 0.87 17.75
CA SER A 163 -2.73 1.72 18.51
C SER A 163 -3.13 2.98 17.74
#